data_AF-A0A2N7X9Q3-F1
#
_entry.id   AF-A0A2N7X9Q3-F1
#
_cell.length_a   1.000
_cell.length_b   1.000
_cell.length_c   1.000
_cell.angle_alpha   90.00
_cell.angle_beta   90.00
_cell.angle_gamma   90.00
#
_symmetry.space_group_name_H-M   'P 1'
#
loop_
_entity.id
_entity.type
_entity.pdbx_description
1 polymer ?
#
loop_
_entity_poly.entity_id
_entity_poly.type
_entity_poly.pdbx_seq_one_letter_code
_entity_poly.pdbx_strand_id
1 'polypeptide(L)' 'MKAWDTAIIKADSNHAQKGRAGVVQAVNEQDGKVTIRLDETADGKLAKVVDADIADVDVKHVL' A
#
# COMPACT_ATOMS: atom_id res chain seq x y z
N MET A 1 1.91 5.63 10.62
CA MET A 1 2.07 4.36 9.88
C MET A 1 3.41 3.76 10.27
N LYS A 2 3.50 2.44 10.28
CA LYS A 2 4.73 1.70 10.58
C LYS A 2 4.87 0.56 9.57
N ALA A 3 6.11 0.09 9.39
CA ALA A 3 6.33 -1.17 8.68
C ALA A 3 5.48 -2.27 9.33
N TRP A 4 4.98 -3.16 8.49
CA TRP A 4 4.09 -4.27 8.82
C TRP A 4 2.63 -3.89 9.12
N ASP A 5 2.28 -2.60 9.09
CA ASP A 5 0.86 -2.22 9.06
C ASP A 5 0.20 -2.68 7.76
N THR A 6 -1.09 -3.01 7.82
CA THR A 6 -1.90 -3.24 6.63
C THR A 6 -2.21 -1.90 5.96
N ALA A 7 -2.07 -1.85 4.65
CA ALA A 7 -2.37 -0.68 3.83
C ALA A 7 -3.32 -1.03 2.70
N ILE A 8 -4.21 -0.10 2.38
CA ILE A 8 -5.07 -0.14 1.20
C ILE A 8 -4.77 1.11 0.38
N ILE A 9 -4.44 0.94 -0.90
CA ILE A 9 -4.36 2.06 -1.83
C ILE A 9 -5.79 2.48 -2.12
N LYS A 10 -6.16 3.72 -1.81
CA LYS A 10 -7.52 4.23 -1.90
C LYS A 10 -8.08 4.03 -3.31
N ALA A 11 -9.33 3.58 -3.41
CA ALA A 11 -9.96 3.25 -4.70
C ALA A 11 -10.23 4.48 -5.59
N ASP A 12 -10.33 5.66 -4.99
CA ASP A 12 -10.50 6.96 -5.63
C ASP A 12 -9.18 7.68 -5.93
N SER A 13 -8.02 7.08 -5.59
CA SER A 13 -6.71 7.62 -5.96
C SER A 13 -6.43 7.53 -7.46
N ASN A 14 -5.44 8.31 -7.91
CA ASN A 14 -4.89 8.23 -9.27
C ASN A 14 -3.84 7.13 -9.44
N HIS A 15 -3.62 6.30 -8.41
CA HIS A 15 -2.60 5.27 -8.43
C HIS A 15 -3.01 4.06 -9.30
N ALA A 16 -2.05 3.50 -10.05
CA ALA A 16 -2.30 2.38 -10.97
C ALA A 16 -2.76 1.08 -10.28
N GLN A 17 -2.59 0.99 -8.96
CA GLN A 17 -2.97 -0.16 -8.13
C GLN A 17 -4.06 0.20 -7.11
N LYS A 18 -4.86 1.23 -7.39
CA LYS A 18 -5.98 1.65 -6.55
C LYS A 18 -6.93 0.49 -6.21
N GLY A 19 -7.43 0.50 -4.98
CA GLY A 19 -8.30 -0.53 -4.41
C GLY A 19 -7.57 -1.81 -3.95
N ARG A 20 -6.25 -1.91 -4.11
CA ARG A 20 -5.49 -3.08 -3.67
C ARG A 20 -5.00 -2.93 -2.24
N ALA A 21 -5.06 -4.04 -1.50
CA ALA A 21 -4.51 -4.18 -0.16
C ALA A 21 -3.08 -4.76 -0.20
N GLY A 22 -2.36 -4.52 0.88
CA GLY A 22 -1.03 -5.07 1.10
C GLY A 22 -0.47 -4.70 2.46
N VAL A 23 0.82 -4.93 2.62
CA VAL A 23 1.56 -4.65 3.86
C VAL A 23 2.61 -3.58 3.61
N VAL A 24 2.66 -2.57 4.48
CA VAL A 24 3.69 -1.53 4.44
C VAL A 24 5.05 -2.16 4.73
N GLN A 25 6.02 -1.95 3.85
CA GLN A 25 7.40 -2.39 4.07
C GLN A 25 8.29 -1.25 4.58
N ALA A 26 8.07 -0.05 4.08
CA ALA A 26 8.82 1.14 4.47
C ALA A 26 7.93 2.38 4.38
N VAL A 27 8.23 3.37 5.23
CA VAL A 27 7.60 4.70 5.21
C VAL A 27 8.73 5.70 5.03
N ASN A 28 8.64 6.51 3.98
CA ASN A 28 9.56 7.62 3.74
C ASN A 28 8.79 8.94 3.87
N GLU A 29 8.83 9.51 5.07
CA GLU A 29 8.10 10.74 5.40
C GLU A 29 8.68 11.97 4.69
N GLN A 30 9.97 11.94 4.32
CA GLN A 30 10.63 13.07 3.65
C GLN A 30 10.13 13.22 2.22
N ASP A 31 9.94 12.10 1.51
CA ASP A 31 9.44 12.09 0.13
C ASP A 31 7.92 11.96 0.04
N GLY A 32 7.23 11.84 1.20
CA GLY A 32 5.79 11.69 1.26
C GLY A 32 5.28 10.37 0.66
N LYS A 33 6.07 9.29 0.76
CA LYS A 33 5.79 7.99 0.13
C LYS A 33 5.78 6.81 1.10
N VAL A 34 5.05 5.77 0.71
CA VAL A 34 4.98 4.47 1.39
C VAL A 34 5.29 3.37 0.39
N THR A 35 6.22 2.49 0.74
CA THR A 35 6.48 1.27 -0.02
C THR A 35 5.59 0.15 0.52
N ILE A 36 4.75 -0.43 -0.34
CA ILE A 36 3.75 -1.43 0.02
C ILE A 36 3.99 -2.71 -0.80
N ARG A 37 4.04 -3.85 -0.13
CA ARG A 37 3.94 -5.17 -0.77
C ARG A 37 2.46 -5.52 -0.87
N LEU A 38 1.91 -5.44 -2.08
CA LEU A 38 0.53 -5.79 -2.39
C LEU A 38 0.31 -7.30 -2.34
N ASP A 39 -0.86 -7.70 -1.84
CA ASP A 39 -1.28 -9.09 -1.75
C ASP A 39 -1.49 -9.70 -3.14
N GLU A 40 -1.42 -11.03 -3.26
CA GLU A 40 -1.76 -11.69 -4.52
C GLU A 40 -3.21 -11.43 -4.92
N THR A 41 -3.45 -11.30 -6.22
CA THR A 41 -4.81 -11.15 -6.72
C THR A 41 -5.49 -12.51 -6.85
N ALA A 42 -6.83 -12.53 -6.82
CA ALA A 42 -7.60 -13.77 -6.91
C ALA A 42 -7.41 -14.53 -8.24
N ASP A 43 -6.96 -13.85 -9.30
CA ASP A 43 -6.56 -14.44 -10.59
C ASP A 43 -5.11 -14.98 -10.58
N GLY A 44 -4.46 -15.03 -9.42
CA GLY A 44 -3.14 -15.63 -9.22
C GLY A 44 -1.96 -14.74 -9.64
N LYS A 45 -2.16 -13.43 -9.83
CA LYS A 45 -1.01 -12.54 -10.09
C LYS A 45 -0.23 -12.34 -8.79
N LEU A 46 1.08 -12.46 -8.94
CA LEU A 46 2.05 -12.40 -7.86
C LEU A 46 1.97 -11.09 -7.08
N ALA A 47 2.35 -11.19 -5.80
CA ALA A 47 2.57 -10.05 -4.93
C ALA A 47 3.55 -9.06 -5.59
N LYS A 48 3.24 -7.77 -5.54
CA LYS A 48 4.04 -6.71 -6.15
C LYS A 48 4.41 -5.67 -5.11
N VAL A 49 5.66 -5.20 -5.13
CA VAL A 49 6.08 -4.04 -4.34
C VAL A 49 5.87 -2.78 -5.16
N VAL A 50 5.22 -1.78 -4.57
CA VAL A 50 4.93 -0.48 -5.19
C VAL A 50 5.19 0.64 -4.20
N ASP A 51 5.51 1.81 -4.72
CA ASP A 51 5.51 3.05 -3.95
C ASP A 51 4.20 3.80 -4.23
N ALA A 52 3.54 4.25 -3.17
CA ALA A 52 2.35 5.08 -3.23
C ALA A 52 2.55 6.35 -2.39
N ASP A 53 1.94 7.45 -2.80
CA ASP A 53 1.95 8.66 -2.00
C ASP A 53 1.16 8.44 -0.70
N ILE A 54 1.64 8.99 0.42
CA ILE A 54 1.00 8.82 1.73
C ILE A 54 -0.47 9.25 1.69
N ALA A 55 -0.78 10.29 0.90
CA ALA A 55 -2.14 10.79 0.73
C ALA A 55 -3.09 9.78 0.05
N ASP A 56 -2.56 8.84 -0.74
CA ASP A 56 -3.31 7.86 -1.51
C ASP A 56 -3.50 6.53 -0.77
N VAL A 57 -3.01 6.43 0.48
CA VAL A 57 -2.99 5.18 1.25
C VAL A 57 -3.82 5.33 2.52
N ASP A 58 -4.71 4.38 2.75
CA ASP A 58 -5.35 4.18 4.04
C ASP A 58 -4.63 3.05 4.79
N VAL A 59 -4.10 3.37 5.97
CA VAL A 59 -3.44 2.38 6.82
C VAL A 59 -4.39 1.91 7.92
N LYS A 60 -4.48 0.58 8.06
CA LYS A 60 -5.24 -0.10 9.10
C LYS A 60 -4.25 -0.79 10.02
N HIS A 61 -4.21 -0.34 11.27
CA HIS A 61 -3.44 -1.00 12.31
C HIS A 61 -4.26 -2.18 12.84
N VAL A 62 -3.76 -3.40 12.66
CA VAL A 62 -4.36 -4.61 13.23
C VAL A 62 -3.58 -4.93 14.51
N LEU A 63 -4.24 -4.81 15.65
CA LEU A 63 -3.71 -5.08 17.00
C LEU A 63 -3.65 -6.58 17.29
#